data_AF-A0A957EXY9-F1
#
_entry.id   AF-A0A957EXY9-F1
#
_cell.length_a   1.000
_cell.length_b   1.000
_cell.length_c   1.000
_cell.angle_alpha   90.00
_cell.angle_beta   90.00
_cell.angle_gamma   90.00
#
_symmetry.space_group_name_H-M   'P 1'
#
loop_
_entity.id
_entity.type
_entity.pdbx_description
1 polymer ?
#
loop_
_entity_poly.entity_id
_entity_poly.type
_entity_poly.pdbx_seq_one_letter_code
_entity_poly.pdbx_strand_id
1 'polypeptide(L)'
;MDNKFAWTEKEIKQFGYQVVDMIAHHLTTLPQEPAFKPYPPELKQALAQVKAPQQGQDREQLLAEIGRLVDPYPFGNGHPRYFAWVNSQPAIISIFAEALAAAWNPSCAGGNHAATYIEHQVTRWFTEMIGLPAGSGGLFVSGGSMASLTALAVARHVKAGA
;
A
#
# COMPACT_ATOMS: atom_id res chain seq x y z
N MET A 1 -1.87 7.27 34.06
CA MET A 1 -2.96 7.53 33.10
C MET A 1 -3.03 6.31 32.20
N ASP A 2 -4.18 5.65 32.11
CA ASP A 2 -4.36 4.50 31.22
C ASP A 2 -4.19 4.95 29.77
N ASN A 3 -3.17 4.43 29.09
CA ASN A 3 -2.95 4.72 27.68
C ASN A 3 -3.93 3.90 26.84
N LYS A 4 -5.07 4.50 26.47
CA LYS A 4 -6.10 3.88 25.61
C LYS A 4 -5.60 3.51 24.20
N PHE A 5 -4.40 3.96 23.83
CA PHE A 5 -3.75 3.65 22.55
C PHE A 5 -2.68 2.57 22.67
N ALA A 6 -2.35 2.10 23.87
CA ALA A 6 -1.44 0.97 24.04
C ALA A 6 -2.12 -0.35 23.64
N TRP A 7 -1.34 -1.24 23.05
CA TRP A 7 -1.76 -2.60 22.71
C TRP A 7 -0.78 -3.57 23.36
N THR A 8 -1.32 -4.67 23.88
CA THR A 8 -0.53 -5.83 24.30
C THR A 8 -0.17 -6.69 23.08
N GLU A 9 0.89 -7.50 23.20
CA GLU A 9 1.25 -8.46 22.16
C GLU A 9 0.08 -9.39 21.80
N LYS A 10 -0.71 -9.80 22.79
CA LYS A 10 -1.89 -10.64 22.59
C LYS A 10 -2.95 -9.95 21.74
N GLU A 11 -3.27 -8.69 22.02
CA GLU A 11 -4.25 -7.90 21.24
C GLU A 11 -3.77 -7.69 19.82
N ILE A 12 -2.47 -7.38 19.62
CA ILE A 12 -1.88 -7.22 18.28
C ILE A 12 -2.01 -8.51 17.48
N LYS A 13 -1.66 -9.66 18.06
CA LYS A 13 -1.79 -10.95 17.39
C LYS A 13 -3.23 -11.29 17.07
N GLN A 14 -4.13 -11.14 18.03
CA GLN A 14 -5.55 -11.48 17.84
C GLN A 14 -6.17 -10.66 16.71
N PHE A 15 -5.96 -9.34 16.70
CA PHE A 15 -6.46 -8.48 15.63
C PHE A 15 -5.73 -8.74 14.31
N GLY A 16 -4.41 -8.90 14.34
CA GLY A 16 -3.59 -9.18 13.17
C GLY A 16 -3.99 -10.47 12.46
N TYR A 17 -4.31 -11.54 13.19
CA TYR A 17 -4.78 -12.79 12.60
C TYR A 17 -6.13 -12.65 11.89
N GLN A 18 -7.06 -11.84 12.43
CA GLN A 18 -8.32 -11.55 11.73
C GLN A 18 -8.06 -10.86 10.38
N VAL A 19 -7.11 -9.92 10.33
CA VAL A 19 -6.71 -9.25 9.08
C VAL A 19 -6.05 -10.25 8.11
N VAL A 20 -5.21 -11.15 8.62
CA VAL A 20 -4.59 -12.22 7.81
C VAL A 20 -5.66 -13.14 7.21
N ASP A 21 -6.67 -13.52 7.99
CA ASP A 21 -7.78 -14.34 7.52
C ASP A 21 -8.56 -13.62 6.40
N MET A 22 -8.84 -12.32 6.55
CA MET A 22 -9.48 -11.51 5.51
C MET A 22 -8.63 -11.44 4.23
N ILE A 23 -7.32 -11.19 4.34
CA ILE A 23 -6.40 -11.14 3.19
C ILE A 23 -6.37 -12.50 2.47
N ALA A 24 -6.22 -13.58 3.23
CA ALA A 24 -6.16 -14.94 2.67
C ALA A 24 -7.47 -15.30 1.97
N HIS A 25 -8.62 -15.04 2.61
CA HIS A 25 -9.92 -15.26 2.01
C HIS A 25 -10.10 -14.46 0.72
N HIS A 26 -9.81 -13.16 0.74
CA HIS A 26 -9.90 -12.29 -0.43
C HIS A 26 -9.07 -12.83 -1.60
N LEU A 27 -7.76 -13.04 -1.41
CA LEU A 27 -6.87 -13.42 -2.51
C LEU A 27 -7.16 -14.81 -3.09
N THR A 28 -7.69 -15.73 -2.28
CA THR A 28 -7.97 -17.11 -2.72
C THR A 28 -9.35 -17.28 -3.35
N THR A 29 -10.32 -16.44 -2.98
CA THR A 29 -11.69 -16.49 -3.54
C THR A 29 -11.86 -15.56 -4.74
N LEU A 30 -11.11 -14.45 -4.81
CA LEU A 30 -11.22 -13.45 -5.87
C LEU A 30 -11.29 -14.03 -7.29
N PRO A 31 -10.51 -15.06 -7.70
CA PRO A 31 -10.61 -15.64 -9.04
C PRO A 31 -11.98 -16.26 -9.40
N GLN A 32 -12.78 -16.63 -8.39
CA GLN A 32 -14.09 -17.27 -8.52
C GLN A 32 -15.24 -16.25 -8.56
N GLU A 33 -14.98 -15.02 -8.11
CA GLU A 33 -15.95 -13.92 -8.06
C GLU A 33 -16.05 -13.17 -9.40
N PRO A 34 -17.05 -12.30 -9.58
CA PRO A 34 -17.06 -11.35 -10.69
C PRO A 34 -15.83 -10.43 -10.66
N ALA A 35 -15.25 -10.15 -11.83
CA ALA A 35 -14.06 -9.28 -11.94
C ALA A 35 -14.30 -7.86 -11.44
N PHE A 36 -15.55 -7.41 -11.45
CA PHE A 36 -15.99 -6.14 -10.92
C PHE A 36 -17.43 -6.23 -10.43
N LYS A 37 -17.69 -5.67 -9.25
CA LYS A 37 -19.03 -5.52 -8.68
C LYS A 37 -19.26 -4.04 -8.39
N PRO A 38 -20.25 -3.38 -9.02
CA PRO A 38 -20.55 -1.99 -8.76
C PRO A 38 -20.85 -1.74 -7.28
N TYR A 39 -20.36 -0.63 -6.74
CA TYR A 39 -20.67 -0.21 -5.38
C TYR A 39 -22.15 0.17 -5.26
N PRO A 40 -22.91 -0.37 -4.28
CA PRO A 40 -24.33 -0.10 -4.17
C PRO A 40 -24.62 1.39 -3.91
N PRO A 41 -25.56 2.02 -4.63
CA PRO A 41 -25.89 3.44 -4.47
C PRO A 41 -26.27 3.84 -3.04
N GLU A 42 -26.99 2.97 -2.33
CA GLU A 42 -27.41 3.16 -0.95
C GLU A 42 -26.23 3.19 0.02
N LEU A 43 -25.22 2.34 -0.18
CA LEU A 43 -24.00 2.33 0.62
C LEU A 43 -23.16 3.58 0.32
N LYS A 44 -23.05 3.96 -0.96
CA LYS A 44 -22.37 5.19 -1.37
C LYS A 44 -23.01 6.41 -0.72
N GLN A 45 -24.34 6.49 -0.73
CA GLN A 45 -25.07 7.59 -0.11
C GLN A 45 -24.89 7.59 1.41
N ALA A 46 -24.97 6.43 2.05
CA ALA A 46 -24.74 6.31 3.49
C ALA A 46 -23.34 6.82 3.88
N LEU A 47 -22.28 6.38 3.18
CA LEU A 47 -20.91 6.85 3.40
C LEU A 47 -20.76 8.37 3.24
N ALA A 48 -21.43 8.97 2.26
CA ALA A 48 -21.39 10.41 2.03
C ALA A 48 -22.05 11.23 3.16
N GLN A 49 -22.89 10.61 4.00
CA GLN A 49 -23.55 11.27 5.12
C GLN A 49 -22.85 11.03 6.47
N VAL A 50 -21.89 10.10 6.54
CA VAL A 50 -21.14 9.83 7.77
C VAL A 50 -20.30 11.06 8.13
N LYS A 51 -20.45 11.53 9.38
CA LYS A 51 -19.59 12.58 9.96
C LYS A 51 -18.38 11.95 10.63
N ALA A 52 -17.27 12.68 10.65
CA ALA A 52 -16.09 12.27 11.41
C ALA A 52 -16.46 12.02 12.89
N PRO A 53 -16.18 10.81 13.43
CA PRO A 53 -16.54 10.48 14.80
C PRO A 53 -15.71 11.32 15.79
N GLN A 54 -16.34 11.77 16.87
CA GLN A 54 -15.66 12.53 17.94
C GLN A 54 -15.00 11.63 18.99
N GLN A 55 -15.29 10.33 18.94
CA GLN A 55 -14.78 9.32 19.86
C GLN A 55 -14.32 8.10 19.06
N GLY A 56 -13.39 7.34 19.65
CA GLY A 56 -12.94 6.09 19.04
C GLY A 56 -14.08 5.08 18.92
N GLN A 57 -13.97 4.20 17.92
CA GLN A 57 -14.86 3.07 17.71
C GLN A 57 -14.16 1.78 18.14
N ASP A 58 -14.97 0.77 18.39
CA ASP A 58 -14.49 -0.58 18.65
C ASP A 58 -13.79 -1.15 17.41
N ARG A 59 -12.67 -1.84 17.62
CA ARG A 59 -11.75 -2.23 16.56
C ARG A 59 -12.33 -3.38 15.73
N GLU A 60 -13.03 -4.28 16.40
CA GLU A 60 -13.72 -5.42 15.82
C GLU A 60 -14.92 -4.95 14.99
N GLN A 61 -15.64 -3.92 15.46
CA GLN A 61 -16.67 -3.25 14.66
C GLN A 61 -16.10 -2.63 13.38
N LEU A 62 -14.91 -2.02 13.43
CA LEU A 62 -14.25 -1.45 12.25
C LEU A 62 -13.87 -2.54 11.23
N LEU A 63 -13.31 -3.68 11.67
CA LEU A 63 -13.02 -4.79 10.76
C LEU A 63 -14.29 -5.38 10.14
N ALA A 64 -15.36 -5.54 10.92
CA ALA A 64 -16.65 -5.99 10.41
C ALA A 64 -17.23 -4.99 9.38
N GLU A 65 -17.04 -3.69 9.61
CA GLU A 65 -17.45 -2.66 8.66
C GLU A 65 -16.63 -2.72 7.36
N ILE A 66 -15.31 -2.92 7.43
CA ILE A 66 -14.45 -3.15 6.25
C ILE A 66 -14.93 -4.38 5.47
N GLY A 67 -15.19 -5.50 6.16
CA GLY A 67 -15.69 -6.74 5.53
C GLY A 67 -17.06 -6.55 4.85
N ARG A 68 -17.89 -5.61 5.31
CA ARG A 68 -19.20 -5.32 4.70
C ARG A 68 -19.13 -4.27 3.59
N LEU A 69 -18.34 -3.22 3.79
CA LEU A 69 -18.34 -2.02 2.96
C LEU A 69 -17.22 -1.97 1.94
N VAL A 70 -16.13 -2.72 2.11
CA VAL A 70 -14.94 -2.62 1.26
C VAL A 70 -14.67 -3.94 0.56
N ASP A 71 -14.56 -5.04 1.31
CA ASP A 71 -14.15 -6.34 0.78
C ASP A 71 -15.02 -6.85 -0.39
N PRO A 72 -16.36 -6.73 -0.38
CA PRO A 72 -17.20 -7.24 -1.47
C PRO A 72 -17.15 -6.39 -2.75
N TYR A 73 -16.54 -5.20 -2.69
CA TYR A 73 -16.58 -4.21 -3.78
C TYR A 73 -15.18 -3.68 -4.12
N PRO A 74 -14.20 -4.56 -4.42
CA PRO A 74 -12.87 -4.12 -4.81
C PRO A 74 -12.91 -3.46 -6.20
N PHE A 75 -11.91 -2.62 -6.50
CA PHE A 75 -11.80 -1.94 -7.78
C PHE A 75 -11.65 -2.90 -8.99
N GLY A 76 -11.22 -4.15 -8.73
CA GLY A 76 -11.09 -5.22 -9.72
C GLY A 76 -9.64 -5.58 -10.07
N ASN A 77 -8.66 -4.70 -9.82
CA ASN A 77 -7.25 -4.89 -10.22
C ASN A 77 -6.60 -6.20 -9.74
N GLY A 78 -7.05 -6.76 -8.62
CA GLY A 78 -6.51 -8.03 -8.11
C GLY A 78 -7.00 -9.27 -8.88
N HIS A 79 -8.04 -9.12 -9.70
CA HIS A 79 -8.74 -10.24 -10.31
C HIS A 79 -8.07 -10.68 -11.63
N PRO A 80 -7.84 -11.98 -11.88
CA PRO A 80 -7.07 -12.47 -13.03
C PRO A 80 -7.70 -12.20 -14.41
N ARG A 81 -8.99 -11.89 -14.45
CA ARG A 81 -9.74 -11.49 -15.65
C ARG A 81 -10.06 -9.99 -15.73
N TYR A 82 -9.44 -9.15 -14.89
CA TYR A 82 -9.61 -7.70 -14.95
C TYR A 82 -8.51 -7.09 -15.82
N PHE A 83 -8.87 -6.75 -17.06
CA PHE A 83 -7.91 -6.28 -18.09
C PHE A 83 -7.95 -4.77 -18.33
N ALA A 84 -8.57 -4.01 -17.43
CA ALA A 84 -8.58 -2.55 -17.48
C ALA A 84 -7.42 -1.96 -16.67
N TRP A 85 -7.01 -0.74 -17.02
CA TRP A 85 -5.94 0.01 -16.34
C TRP A 85 -4.56 -0.68 -16.43
N VAL A 86 -3.63 -0.26 -15.57
CA VAL A 86 -2.22 -0.72 -15.55
C VAL A 86 -1.83 -1.37 -14.21
N ASN A 87 -2.80 -1.60 -13.33
CA ASN A 87 -2.54 -2.08 -11.97
C ASN A 87 -2.54 -3.61 -11.95
N SER A 88 -1.43 -4.20 -11.50
CA SER A 88 -1.32 -5.65 -11.34
C SER A 88 -1.86 -6.12 -9.99
N GLN A 89 -2.16 -7.42 -9.88
CA GLN A 89 -2.34 -8.08 -8.59
C GLN A 89 -1.07 -7.91 -7.73
N PRO A 90 -1.19 -7.62 -6.42
CA PRO A 90 -0.03 -7.54 -5.54
C PRO A 90 0.63 -8.91 -5.40
N ALA A 91 1.97 -8.92 -5.29
CA ALA A 91 2.67 -10.13 -4.86
C ALA A 91 2.32 -10.42 -3.40
N ILE A 92 1.99 -11.67 -3.05
CA ILE A 92 1.59 -12.02 -1.68
C ILE A 92 2.68 -11.61 -0.68
N ILE A 93 3.94 -11.83 -1.01
CA ILE A 93 5.08 -11.48 -0.15
C ILE A 93 5.18 -9.96 0.07
N SER A 94 4.79 -9.13 -0.90
CA SER A 94 4.88 -7.67 -0.75
C SER A 94 3.85 -7.13 0.23
N ILE A 95 2.69 -7.78 0.40
CA ILE A 95 1.68 -7.40 1.39
C ILE A 95 2.27 -7.51 2.81
N PHE A 96 2.96 -8.61 3.11
CA PHE A 96 3.59 -8.81 4.42
C PHE A 96 4.83 -7.93 4.61
N ALA A 97 5.62 -7.72 3.55
CA ALA A 97 6.74 -6.79 3.59
C ALA A 97 6.26 -5.36 3.91
N GLU A 98 5.15 -4.92 3.32
CA GLU A 98 4.53 -3.61 3.60
C GLU A 98 4.06 -3.52 5.05
N ALA A 99 3.46 -4.58 5.60
CA ALA A 99 3.07 -4.62 7.01
C ALA A 99 4.27 -4.46 7.95
N LEU A 100 5.41 -5.10 7.63
CA LEU A 100 6.66 -4.94 8.39
C LEU A 100 7.25 -3.53 8.23
N ALA A 101 7.23 -2.98 7.02
CA ALA A 101 7.68 -1.62 6.75
C ALA A 101 6.86 -0.60 7.54
N ALA A 102 5.54 -0.76 7.60
CA ALA A 102 4.65 0.08 8.40
C ALA A 102 4.92 -0.05 9.91
N ALA A 103 5.22 -1.26 10.40
CA ALA A 103 5.53 -1.49 11.81
C ALA A 103 6.88 -0.88 12.24
N TRP A 104 7.90 -0.98 11.40
CA TRP A 104 9.22 -0.42 11.68
C TRP A 104 9.32 1.07 11.36
N ASN A 105 8.46 1.57 10.48
CA ASN A 105 8.30 2.98 10.10
C ASN A 105 9.63 3.73 9.87
N PRO A 106 10.51 3.24 8.97
CA PRO A 106 11.76 3.92 8.69
C PRO A 106 11.52 5.24 7.94
N SER A 107 12.23 6.29 8.32
CA SER A 107 12.34 7.49 7.48
C SER A 107 13.48 7.31 6.48
N CYS A 108 13.18 6.94 5.24
CA CYS A 108 14.20 6.79 4.20
C CYS A 108 14.74 8.14 3.65
N ALA A 109 14.40 9.27 4.28
CA ALA A 109 14.97 10.58 3.93
C ALA A 109 16.46 10.70 4.28
N GLY A 110 16.98 9.83 5.15
CA GLY A 110 18.41 9.76 5.47
C GLY A 110 18.66 9.11 6.83
N GLY A 111 19.94 9.01 7.20
CA GLY A 111 20.38 8.40 8.45
C GLY A 111 21.13 7.09 8.24
N ASN A 112 21.51 6.45 9.36
CA ASN A 112 22.26 5.20 9.36
C ASN A 112 21.36 4.05 9.84
N HIS A 113 20.57 3.48 8.94
CA HIS A 113 19.73 2.32 9.22
C HIS A 113 19.54 1.44 7.98
N ALA A 114 19.15 0.18 8.20
CA ALA A 114 19.08 -0.85 7.16
C ALA A 114 18.22 -0.45 5.95
N ALA A 115 17.07 0.19 6.16
CA ALA A 115 16.14 0.53 5.07
C ALA A 115 16.78 1.40 3.96
N THR A 116 17.58 2.42 4.30
CA THR A 116 18.30 3.24 3.31
C THR A 116 19.29 2.41 2.49
N TYR A 117 20.03 1.50 3.14
CA TYR A 117 21.00 0.66 2.43
C TYR A 117 20.32 -0.38 1.52
N ILE A 118 19.17 -0.90 1.94
CA ILE A 118 18.34 -1.77 1.11
C ILE A 118 17.82 -1.00 -0.11
N GLU A 119 17.34 0.23 0.08
CA GLU A 119 16.87 1.07 -1.03
C GLU A 119 17.98 1.33 -2.07
N HIS A 120 19.19 1.67 -1.61
CA HIS A 120 20.36 1.83 -2.48
C HIS A 120 20.73 0.54 -3.22
N GLN A 121 20.65 -0.62 -2.54
CA GLN A 121 20.93 -1.91 -3.16
C GLN A 121 19.95 -2.20 -4.29
N VAL A 122 18.64 -2.05 -4.04
CA VAL A 122 17.61 -2.32 -5.06
C VAL A 122 17.71 -1.32 -6.21
N THR A 123 17.97 -0.05 -5.91
CA THR A 123 18.22 0.98 -6.93
C THR A 123 19.39 0.60 -7.84
N ARG A 124 20.51 0.14 -7.27
CA ARG A 124 21.66 -0.35 -8.04
C ARG A 124 21.29 -1.55 -8.91
N TRP A 125 20.49 -2.50 -8.42
CA TRP A 125 20.03 -3.61 -9.25
C TRP A 125 19.20 -3.11 -10.45
N PHE A 126 18.34 -2.12 -10.27
CA PHE A 126 17.61 -1.51 -11.38
C PHE A 126 18.53 -0.83 -12.39
N THR A 127 19.54 -0.08 -11.95
CA THR A 127 20.48 0.56 -12.89
C THR A 127 21.29 -0.47 -13.67
N GLU A 128 21.70 -1.57 -13.03
CA GLU A 128 22.35 -2.72 -13.68
C GLU A 128 21.43 -3.41 -14.70
N MET A 129 20.17 -3.70 -14.34
CA MET A 129 19.20 -4.35 -15.23
C MET A 129 18.86 -3.50 -16.48
N ILE A 130 18.84 -2.16 -16.34
CA ILE A 130 18.60 -1.24 -17.45
C ILE A 130 19.86 -1.06 -18.32
N GLY A 131 21.04 -1.41 -17.81
CA GLY A 131 22.32 -1.24 -18.51
C GLY A 131 22.88 0.18 -18.42
N LEU A 132 22.61 0.90 -17.33
CA LEU A 132 23.16 2.24 -17.11
C LEU A 132 24.64 2.18 -16.67
N PRO A 133 25.44 3.24 -16.93
CA PRO A 133 26.84 3.30 -16.52
C PRO A 133 27.04 3.11 -15.02
N ALA A 134 28.20 2.56 -14.63
CA ALA A 134 28.59 2.45 -13.23
C ALA A 134 28.58 3.83 -12.54
N GLY A 135 28.05 3.86 -11.31
CA GLY A 135 27.83 5.10 -10.57
C GLY A 135 26.49 5.78 -10.84
N SER A 136 25.67 5.25 -11.76
CA SER A 136 24.27 5.68 -11.90
C SER A 136 23.48 5.35 -10.62
N GLY A 137 22.57 6.25 -10.25
CA GLY A 137 21.72 6.11 -9.08
C GLY A 137 20.25 6.37 -9.42
N GLY A 138 19.43 6.43 -8.38
CA GLY A 138 18.00 6.61 -8.47
C GLY A 138 17.40 6.77 -7.08
N LEU A 139 16.08 6.97 -7.04
CA LEU A 139 15.31 7.19 -5.82
C LEU A 139 13.97 6.49 -6.01
N PHE A 140 13.45 5.83 -4.97
CA PHE A 140 12.05 5.40 -5.01
C PHE A 140 11.14 6.61 -4.80
N VAL A 141 10.09 6.67 -5.61
CA VAL A 141 9.07 7.72 -5.55
C VAL A 141 7.69 7.11 -5.59
N SER A 142 6.67 7.86 -5.20
CA SER A 142 5.29 7.37 -5.07
C SER A 142 4.64 6.89 -6.37
N GLY A 143 5.18 7.24 -7.54
CA GLY A 143 4.68 6.78 -8.82
C GLY A 143 5.30 7.47 -10.04
N GLY A 144 4.83 7.08 -11.23
CA GLY A 144 5.40 7.52 -12.50
C GLY A 144 5.38 9.03 -12.75
N SER A 145 4.37 9.73 -12.22
CA SER A 145 4.30 11.20 -12.29
C SER A 145 5.46 11.87 -11.55
N MET A 146 5.75 11.42 -10.32
CA MET A 146 6.90 11.92 -9.56
C MET A 146 8.22 11.50 -10.19
N ALA A 147 8.31 10.29 -10.75
CA ALA A 147 9.51 9.85 -11.46
C ALA A 147 9.80 10.73 -12.68
N SER A 148 8.76 11.02 -13.49
CA SER A 148 8.86 11.89 -14.67
C SER A 148 9.22 13.32 -14.29
N LEU A 149 8.57 13.87 -13.27
CA LEU A 149 8.85 15.22 -12.79
C LEU A 149 10.30 15.35 -12.30
N THR A 150 10.78 14.39 -11.50
CA THR A 150 12.17 14.36 -11.02
C THR A 150 13.15 14.26 -12.18
N ALA A 151 12.92 13.37 -13.14
CA ALA A 151 13.79 13.22 -14.31
C ALA A 151 13.85 14.50 -15.15
N LEU A 152 12.70 15.14 -15.41
CA LEU A 152 12.63 16.41 -16.13
C LEU A 152 13.29 17.56 -15.38
N ALA A 153 13.15 17.61 -14.05
CA ALA A 153 13.82 18.61 -13.22
C ALA A 153 15.35 18.47 -13.30
N VAL A 154 15.88 17.25 -13.21
CA VAL A 154 17.32 16.97 -13.38
C VAL A 154 17.78 17.34 -14.80
N ALA A 155 17.03 16.93 -15.83
CA ALA A 155 17.37 17.26 -17.22
C ALA A 155 17.39 18.77 -17.47
N ARG A 156 16.38 19.50 -16.95
CA ARG A 156 16.32 20.97 -17.02
C ARG A 156 17.52 21.60 -16.32
N HIS A 157 17.85 21.17 -15.10
CA HIS A 157 18.99 21.72 -14.37
C HIS A 157 20.31 21.51 -15.14
N VAL A 158 20.55 20.29 -15.63
CA VAL A 158 21.78 19.93 -16.35
C VAL A 158 21.89 20.62 -17.73
N LYS A 159 20.78 20.80 -18.45
CA LYS A 159 20.80 21.33 -19.83
C LYS A 159 20.51 22.82 -19.94
N ALA A 160 19.78 23.40 -18.98
CA ALA A 160 19.33 24.78 -19.02
C ALA A 160 19.83 25.63 -17.84
N GLY A 161 20.52 25.06 -16.85
CA GLY A 161 21.19 25.82 -15.79
C GLY A 161 20.28 26.46 -14.73
N ALA A 162 19.03 26.01 -14.62
CA ALA A 162 18.05 26.46 -13.62
C ALA A 162 17.71 25.35 -12.62
#